data_AF-E4WV12-F1
#
_entry.id   AF-E4WV12-F1
#
_cell.length_a   1.000
_cell.length_b   1.000
_cell.length_c   1.000
_cell.angle_alpha   90.00
_cell.angle_beta   90.00
_cell.angle_gamma   90.00
#
_symmetry.space_group_name_H-M   'P 1'
#
loop_
_entity.id
_entity.type
_entity.pdbx_description
1 polymer ?
#
loop_
_entity_poly.entity_id
_entity_poly.type
_entity_poly.pdbx_seq_one_letter_code
_entity_poly.pdbx_strand_id
1 'polypeptide(L)'
;MSCSRAILSFSQLSFSPSITPYLSVPQNLMSLNTEQGMDEAQERKHRLNMHRMKNALFQVLCEIKEKSALSQRNPPEDDPPDPQQLRLDRMLESEGVIGNDADAQLEGQLAATGDNTAEHGDYRAKLNQIRGIYHAELEKYNNACQEFTQHVQNLLREQSRTRPISQREIQRTITIISRRFNQIQLQLKQSTCEAVMILRSRFLDAR
;
A
#
# COMPACT_ATOMS: atom_id res chain seq x y z
N MET A 1 31.21 5.17 -29.14
CA MET A 1 29.93 4.43 -29.09
C MET A 1 29.88 3.49 -27.87
N SER A 2 30.23 3.98 -26.67
CA SER A 2 30.41 3.12 -25.49
C SER A 2 29.58 3.52 -24.26
N CYS A 3 28.79 4.60 -24.31
CA CYS A 3 27.93 5.03 -23.21
C CYS A 3 26.60 4.26 -23.09
N SER A 4 26.16 3.54 -24.11
CA SER A 4 24.86 2.84 -24.08
C SER A 4 24.90 1.47 -23.40
N ARG A 5 26.08 0.96 -23.02
CA ARG A 5 26.23 -0.37 -22.43
C ARG A 5 26.20 -0.38 -20.89
N ALA A 6 26.50 0.74 -20.24
CA ALA A 6 26.49 0.87 -18.77
C ALA A 6 25.09 1.15 -18.19
N ILE A 7 24.18 1.74 -18.97
CA ILE A 7 22.80 1.96 -18.55
C ILE A 7 22.00 0.64 -18.58
N LEU A 8 22.35 -0.28 -19.49
CA LEU A 8 21.70 -1.59 -19.62
C LEU A 8 22.13 -2.59 -18.54
N SER A 9 23.30 -2.44 -17.90
CA SER A 9 23.73 -3.35 -16.82
C SER A 9 23.05 -3.06 -15.48
N PHE A 10 22.54 -1.83 -15.28
CA PHE A 10 21.78 -1.49 -14.07
C PHE A 10 20.32 -1.93 -14.13
N SER A 11 19.74 -2.09 -15.33
CA SER A 11 18.44 -2.76 -15.50
C SER A 11 18.49 -4.27 -15.19
N GLN A 12 19.69 -4.85 -15.03
CA GLN A 12 19.88 -6.25 -14.64
C GLN A 12 20.11 -6.47 -13.13
N LEU A 13 20.21 -5.41 -12.33
CA LEU A 13 20.04 -5.52 -10.88
C LEU A 13 18.54 -5.70 -10.62
N SER A 14 18.13 -6.95 -10.76
CA SER A 14 16.82 -7.50 -10.46
C SER A 14 16.35 -7.05 -9.08
N PHE A 15 15.71 -5.88 -9.02
CA PHE A 15 14.53 -5.71 -8.18
C PHE A 15 13.58 -6.81 -8.64
N SER A 16 13.41 -7.85 -7.83
CA SER A 16 12.64 -9.04 -8.20
C SER A 16 11.33 -8.64 -8.86
N PRO A 17 10.89 -9.34 -9.93
CA PRO A 17 9.64 -9.07 -10.64
C PRO A 17 8.37 -9.40 -9.81
N SER A 18 8.48 -9.47 -8.48
CA SER A 18 7.40 -9.83 -7.57
C SER A 18 6.49 -8.66 -7.17
N ILE A 19 6.92 -7.41 -7.31
CA ILE A 19 6.12 -6.23 -6.91
C ILE A 19 5.17 -5.77 -8.03
N THR A 20 5.56 -5.90 -9.30
CA THR A 20 4.75 -5.48 -10.45
C THR A 20 3.42 -6.23 -10.64
N PRO A 21 3.27 -7.54 -10.34
CA PRO A 21 1.96 -8.17 -10.45
C PRO A 21 1.00 -7.72 -9.35
N TYR A 22 1.45 -7.29 -8.17
CA TYR A 22 0.56 -6.99 -7.04
C TYR A 22 -0.18 -5.65 -7.16
N LEU A 23 0.46 -4.63 -7.74
CA LEU A 23 -0.13 -3.30 -8.00
C LEU A 23 -1.13 -3.31 -9.17
N SER A 24 -0.99 -4.26 -10.11
CA SER A 24 -1.90 -4.39 -11.25
C SER A 24 -3.17 -5.18 -10.93
N VAL A 25 -3.21 -5.95 -9.84
CA VAL A 25 -4.39 -6.74 -9.45
C VAL A 25 -5.59 -5.84 -9.07
N PRO A 26 -5.46 -4.76 -8.26
CA PRO A 26 -6.55 -3.83 -8.01
C PRO A 26 -7.05 -3.13 -9.29
N GLN A 27 -6.13 -2.70 -10.16
CA GLN A 27 -6.46 -2.03 -11.42
C GLN A 27 -7.16 -2.97 -12.42
N ASN A 28 -6.71 -4.22 -12.52
CA ASN A 28 -7.35 -5.23 -13.38
C ASN A 28 -8.72 -5.67 -12.84
N LEU A 29 -8.90 -5.72 -11.51
CA LEU A 29 -10.20 -5.97 -10.89
C LEU A 29 -11.24 -4.88 -11.21
N MET A 30 -10.81 -3.63 -11.39
CA MET A 30 -11.71 -2.53 -11.82
C MET A 30 -12.15 -2.68 -13.28
N SER A 31 -11.32 -3.25 -14.15
CA SER A 31 -11.56 -3.34 -15.60
C SER A 31 -12.36 -4.58 -16.03
N LEU A 32 -12.42 -5.64 -15.22
CA LEU A 32 -13.05 -6.92 -15.58
C LEU A 32 -14.58 -6.96 -15.42
N ASN A 33 -15.22 -5.90 -14.89
CA ASN A 33 -16.68 -5.82 -14.71
C ASN A 33 -17.40 -5.21 -15.93
N THR A 34 -17.11 -5.74 -17.12
CA THR A 34 -17.62 -5.28 -18.41
C THR A 34 -19.15 -5.09 -18.42
N GLU A 35 -19.54 -3.92 -18.93
CA GLU A 35 -20.78 -3.15 -18.78
C GLU A 35 -22.14 -3.83 -19.09
N GLN A 36 -22.17 -4.99 -19.76
CA GLN A 36 -23.43 -5.59 -20.24
C GLN A 36 -24.36 -6.13 -19.14
N GLY A 37 -23.83 -6.49 -17.96
CA GLY A 37 -24.63 -6.91 -16.80
C GLY A 37 -24.99 -5.79 -15.83
N MET A 38 -24.39 -4.60 -15.98
CA MET A 38 -24.59 -3.47 -15.07
C MET A 38 -25.92 -2.76 -15.33
N ASP A 39 -26.31 -2.58 -16.60
CA ASP A 39 -27.50 -1.81 -16.97
C ASP A 39 -28.81 -2.44 -16.51
N GLU A 40 -28.99 -3.74 -16.73
CA GLU A 40 -30.19 -4.47 -16.27
C GLU A 40 -30.28 -4.50 -14.73
N ALA A 41 -29.14 -4.62 -14.05
CA ALA A 41 -29.07 -4.53 -12.59
C ALA A 41 -29.40 -3.12 -12.09
N GLN A 42 -28.96 -2.08 -12.81
CA GLN A 42 -29.25 -0.68 -12.52
C GLN A 42 -30.76 -0.40 -12.66
N GLU A 43 -31.40 -0.93 -13.68
CA GLU A 43 -32.83 -0.76 -13.94
C GLU A 43 -33.68 -1.43 -12.87
N ARG A 44 -33.36 -2.69 -12.51
CA ARG A 44 -34.04 -3.40 -11.40
C ARG A 44 -33.84 -2.66 -10.07
N LYS A 45 -32.64 -2.14 -9.82
CA LYS A 45 -32.34 -1.31 -8.65
C LYS A 45 -33.19 -0.03 -8.66
N HIS A 46 -33.31 0.66 -9.79
CA HIS A 46 -34.11 1.88 -9.91
C HIS A 46 -35.60 1.60 -9.64
N ARG A 47 -36.15 0.54 -10.24
CA ARG A 47 -37.53 0.09 -10.00
C ARG A 47 -37.79 -0.21 -8.52
N LEU A 48 -36.88 -0.93 -7.86
CA LEU A 48 -36.98 -1.21 -6.42
C LEU A 48 -36.91 0.08 -5.59
N ASN A 49 -36.05 1.02 -6.00
CA ASN A 49 -35.85 2.27 -5.28
C ASN A 49 -37.10 3.19 -5.33
N MET A 50 -37.89 3.08 -6.40
CA MET A 50 -39.15 3.82 -6.58
C MET A 50 -40.37 3.11 -5.99
N HIS A 51 -40.22 1.89 -5.45
CA HIS A 51 -41.36 1.11 -4.98
C HIS A 51 -41.93 1.66 -3.65
N ARG A 52 -43.25 1.85 -3.59
CA ARG A 52 -43.95 2.47 -2.44
C ARG A 52 -43.73 1.74 -1.10
N MET A 53 -43.61 0.42 -1.12
CA MET A 53 -43.37 -0.39 0.09
C MET A 53 -41.89 -0.48 0.51
N LYS A 54 -40.96 0.06 -0.29
CA LYS A 54 -39.52 -0.09 -0.06
C LYS A 54 -39.13 0.26 1.38
N ASN A 55 -39.58 1.43 1.86
CA ASN A 55 -39.20 1.92 3.20
C ASN A 55 -39.72 1.01 4.32
N ALA A 56 -40.96 0.53 4.21
CA ALA A 56 -41.56 -0.38 5.19
C ALA A 56 -40.83 -1.73 5.24
N LEU A 57 -40.53 -2.33 4.07
CA LEU A 57 -39.78 -3.57 3.98
C LEU A 57 -38.34 -3.40 4.48
N PHE A 58 -37.69 -2.28 4.15
CA PHE A 58 -36.33 -1.98 4.63
C PHE A 58 -36.27 -1.89 6.15
N GLN A 59 -37.27 -1.24 6.79
CA GLN A 59 -37.36 -1.16 8.24
C GLN A 59 -37.49 -2.54 8.90
N VAL A 60 -38.34 -3.41 8.36
CA VAL A 60 -38.45 -4.81 8.83
C VAL A 60 -37.12 -5.55 8.69
N LEU A 61 -36.41 -5.37 7.57
CA LEU A 61 -35.09 -5.98 7.37
C LEU A 61 -34.06 -5.46 8.38
N CYS A 62 -34.08 -4.17 8.72
CA CYS A 62 -33.23 -3.61 9.78
C CYS A 62 -33.53 -4.25 11.13
N GLU A 63 -34.81 -4.37 11.51
CA GLU A 63 -35.22 -4.99 12.77
C GLU A 63 -34.82 -6.47 12.86
N ILE A 64 -35.00 -7.23 11.76
CA ILE A 64 -34.56 -8.62 11.67
C ILE A 64 -33.05 -8.69 11.87
N LYS A 65 -32.29 -7.83 11.20
CA LYS A 65 -30.83 -7.81 11.30
C LYS A 65 -30.36 -7.51 12.72
N GLU A 66 -30.96 -6.52 13.39
CA GLU A 66 -30.63 -6.18 14.78
C GLU A 66 -30.90 -7.34 15.73
N LYS A 67 -32.03 -8.03 15.57
CA LYS A 67 -32.42 -9.19 16.39
C LYS A 67 -31.57 -10.44 16.12
N SER A 68 -30.93 -10.53 14.95
CA SER A 68 -30.24 -11.75 14.51
C SER A 68 -28.80 -11.89 15.04
N ALA A 69 -28.23 -10.90 15.73
CA ALA A 69 -26.90 -10.95 16.41
C ALA A 69 -25.67 -11.43 15.59
N LEU A 70 -25.80 -11.70 14.29
CA LEU A 70 -24.70 -12.21 13.43
C LEU A 70 -23.57 -11.19 13.15
N SER A 71 -23.71 -9.93 13.61
CA SER A 71 -22.77 -8.85 13.30
C SER A 71 -21.72 -8.58 14.40
N GLN A 72 -21.73 -9.28 15.53
CA GLN A 72 -20.82 -9.01 16.67
C GLN A 72 -19.49 -9.78 16.65
N ARG A 73 -18.99 -10.20 15.48
CA ARG A 73 -17.57 -10.59 15.41
C ARG A 73 -16.74 -9.30 15.46
N ASN A 74 -16.42 -8.83 16.66
CA ASN A 74 -15.45 -7.76 16.85
C ASN A 74 -14.17 -8.16 16.10
N PRO A 75 -13.57 -7.27 15.29
CA PRO A 75 -12.21 -7.53 14.85
C PRO A 75 -11.38 -7.74 16.12
N PRO A 76 -10.45 -8.70 16.17
CA PRO A 76 -9.52 -8.79 17.29
C PRO A 76 -8.90 -7.40 17.45
N GLU A 77 -8.85 -6.93 18.70
CA GLU A 77 -8.31 -5.62 19.09
C GLU A 77 -7.00 -5.31 18.37
N ASP A 78 -6.68 -4.03 18.25
CA ASP A 78 -5.45 -3.53 17.62
C ASP A 78 -4.26 -4.38 18.07
N ASP A 79 -3.86 -5.28 17.18
CA ASP A 79 -2.70 -6.15 17.38
C ASP A 79 -1.50 -5.19 17.42
N PRO A 80 -0.62 -5.28 18.44
CA PRO A 80 0.55 -4.42 18.51
C PRO A 80 1.30 -4.44 17.18
N PRO A 81 1.87 -3.29 16.74
CA PRO A 81 2.60 -3.22 15.48
C PRO A 81 3.63 -4.34 15.42
N ASP A 82 3.62 -5.09 14.32
CA ASP A 82 4.44 -6.29 14.14
C ASP A 82 5.91 -5.97 14.52
N PRO A 83 6.54 -6.72 15.44
CA PRO A 83 7.94 -6.54 15.79
C PRO A 83 8.88 -6.47 14.58
N GLN A 84 8.54 -7.18 13.50
CA GLN A 84 9.29 -7.12 12.24
C GLN A 84 9.16 -5.77 11.54
N GLN A 85 7.98 -5.15 11.56
CA GLN A 85 7.75 -3.81 11.02
C GLN A 85 8.59 -2.78 11.75
N LEU A 86 8.60 -2.82 13.09
CA LEU A 86 9.38 -1.89 13.91
C LEU A 86 10.89 -2.01 13.63
N ARG A 87 11.37 -3.25 13.41
CA ARG A 87 12.78 -3.50 13.08
C ARG A 87 13.16 -2.91 11.72
N LEU A 88 12.30 -3.06 10.72
CA LEU A 88 12.52 -2.48 9.39
C LEU A 88 12.48 -0.95 9.44
N ASP A 89 11.55 -0.38 10.21
CA ASP A 89 11.44 1.07 10.37
C ASP A 89 12.70 1.67 10.99
N ARG A 90 13.19 1.11 12.09
CA ARG A 90 14.46 1.55 12.69
C ARG A 90 15.66 1.39 11.75
N MET A 91 15.66 0.34 10.93
CA MET A 91 16.71 0.15 9.93
C MET A 91 16.66 1.26 8.88
N LEU A 92 15.51 1.49 8.26
CA LEU A 92 15.36 2.53 7.23
C LEU A 92 15.58 3.94 7.79
N GLU A 93 15.21 4.19 9.04
CA GLU A 93 15.53 5.45 9.74
C GLU A 93 17.04 5.67 9.88
N SER A 94 17.76 4.64 10.29
CA SER A 94 19.23 4.72 10.45
C SER A 94 19.98 4.96 9.13
N GLU A 95 19.39 4.56 8.00
CA GLU A 95 19.95 4.77 6.65
C GLU A 95 19.49 6.10 6.03
N GLY A 96 18.70 6.89 6.76
CA GLY A 96 18.07 8.11 6.25
C GLY A 96 17.11 7.87 5.09
N VAL A 97 16.53 6.66 4.98
CA VAL A 97 15.51 6.31 3.99
C VAL A 97 14.10 6.66 4.48
N ILE A 98 13.90 6.65 5.79
CA ILE A 98 12.69 7.13 6.47
C ILE A 98 13.10 8.20 7.48
N GLY A 99 12.46 9.37 7.48
CA GLY A 99 12.78 10.47 8.40
C GLY A 99 13.15 11.76 7.66
N ASN A 100 12.93 12.90 8.32
CA ASN A 100 13.10 14.21 7.72
C ASN A 100 14.54 14.40 7.23
N ASP A 101 14.69 14.91 6.00
CA ASP A 101 15.96 15.17 5.30
C ASP A 101 16.96 16.09 6.06
N ALA A 102 16.58 16.62 7.22
CA ALA A 102 17.41 17.48 8.06
C ALA A 102 18.58 16.75 8.73
N ASP A 103 18.46 15.44 9.02
CA ASP A 103 19.52 14.66 9.67
C ASP A 103 20.52 14.05 8.66
N ALA A 104 20.20 14.05 7.37
CA ALA A 104 21.13 13.65 6.30
C ALA A 104 22.34 14.59 6.15
N GLN A 105 22.33 15.74 6.84
CA GLN A 105 23.47 16.66 6.93
C GLN A 105 24.53 16.25 7.96
N LEU A 106 24.23 15.37 8.93
CA LEU A 106 25.22 14.96 9.94
C LEU A 106 26.24 13.93 9.43
N GLU A 107 25.90 13.12 8.43
CA GLU A 107 26.85 12.15 7.82
C GLU A 107 27.99 12.82 7.06
N GLY A 108 27.90 14.13 6.78
CA GLY A 108 28.99 14.92 6.19
C GLY A 108 30.26 14.99 7.06
N GLN A 109 30.20 14.58 8.33
CA GLN A 109 31.34 14.67 9.26
C GLN A 109 32.20 13.40 9.36
N LEU A 110 31.76 12.25 8.82
CA LEU A 110 32.59 11.03 8.79
C LEU A 110 33.43 10.89 7.51
N ALA A 111 33.23 11.75 6.51
CA ALA A 111 33.97 11.76 5.25
C ALA A 111 35.30 12.56 5.29
N ALA A 112 35.71 13.04 6.47
CA ALA A 112 36.89 13.90 6.63
C ALA A 112 38.25 13.18 6.68
N THR A 113 38.32 11.89 6.32
CA THR A 113 39.58 11.13 6.27
C THR A 113 39.75 10.38 4.95
N GLY A 114 40.37 11.07 3.97
CA GLY A 114 41.37 10.55 3.02
C GLY A 114 41.02 9.41 2.04
N ASP A 115 41.17 9.72 0.75
CA ASP A 115 41.50 8.82 -0.40
C ASP A 115 40.39 8.04 -1.13
N ASN A 116 39.13 8.04 -0.66
CA ASN A 116 38.00 7.35 -1.32
C ASN A 116 36.84 8.28 -1.74
N THR A 117 37.13 9.49 -2.21
CA THR A 117 36.11 10.51 -2.53
C THR A 117 35.22 10.15 -3.73
N ALA A 118 35.76 9.46 -4.75
CA ALA A 118 34.98 9.05 -5.93
C ALA A 118 34.05 7.86 -5.62
N GLU A 119 34.53 6.84 -4.90
CA GLU A 119 33.73 5.65 -4.56
C GLU A 119 32.64 5.94 -3.52
N HIS A 120 32.92 6.84 -2.56
CA HIS A 120 31.88 7.37 -1.68
C HIS A 120 30.81 8.18 -2.44
N GLY A 121 31.18 8.81 -3.57
CA GLY A 121 30.25 9.49 -4.48
C GLY A 121 29.25 8.53 -5.10
N ASP A 122 29.71 7.39 -5.62
CA ASP A 122 28.86 6.36 -6.24
C ASP A 122 27.96 5.66 -5.22
N TYR A 123 28.46 5.38 -4.01
CA TYR A 123 27.65 4.86 -2.92
C TYR A 123 26.52 5.82 -2.56
N ARG A 124 26.83 7.11 -2.37
CA ARG A 124 25.86 8.15 -2.03
C ARG A 124 24.81 8.34 -3.13
N ALA A 125 25.23 8.32 -4.39
CA ALA A 125 24.32 8.41 -5.53
C ALA A 125 23.34 7.22 -5.56
N LYS A 126 23.83 6.00 -5.36
CA LYS A 126 22.98 4.79 -5.30
C LYS A 126 22.06 4.78 -4.09
N LEU A 127 22.52 5.23 -2.93
CA LEU A 127 21.67 5.36 -1.74
C LEU A 127 20.54 6.37 -1.97
N ASN A 128 20.86 7.54 -2.56
CA ASN A 128 19.85 8.52 -2.97
C ASN A 128 18.85 7.96 -4.00
N GLN A 129 19.31 7.12 -4.92
CA GLN A 129 18.43 6.42 -5.86
C GLN A 129 17.47 5.46 -5.13
N ILE A 130 17.96 4.68 -4.16
CA ILE A 130 17.12 3.78 -3.35
C ILE A 130 16.07 4.58 -2.57
N ARG A 131 16.46 5.71 -1.97
CA ARG A 131 15.53 6.64 -1.30
C ARG A 131 14.44 7.15 -2.26
N GLY A 132 14.84 7.64 -3.43
CA GLY A 132 13.91 8.14 -4.43
C GLY A 132 12.90 7.10 -4.90
N ILE A 133 13.35 5.86 -5.14
CA ILE A 133 12.47 4.75 -5.52
C ILE A 133 11.51 4.40 -4.39
N TYR A 134 11.99 4.30 -3.15
CA TYR A 134 11.16 4.03 -1.99
C TYR A 134 10.03 5.05 -1.83
N HIS A 135 10.35 6.35 -1.87
CA HIS A 135 9.33 7.40 -1.73
C HIS A 135 8.34 7.42 -2.90
N ALA A 136 8.80 7.26 -4.14
CA ALA A 136 7.92 7.19 -5.30
C ALA A 136 6.94 5.99 -5.23
N GLU A 137 7.42 4.83 -4.79
CA GLU A 137 6.59 3.63 -4.66
C GLU A 137 5.65 3.71 -3.46
N LEU A 138 6.09 4.34 -2.36
CA LEU A 138 5.27 4.62 -1.19
C LEU A 138 4.11 5.57 -1.53
N GLU A 139 4.35 6.59 -2.35
CA GLU A 139 3.30 7.52 -2.80
C GLU A 139 2.25 6.80 -3.66
N LYS A 140 2.67 5.96 -4.63
CA LYS A 140 1.76 5.14 -5.42
C LYS A 140 0.93 4.20 -4.54
N TYR A 141 1.57 3.55 -3.58
CA TYR A 141 0.90 2.69 -2.60
C TYR A 141 -0.16 3.47 -1.80
N ASN A 142 0.19 4.65 -1.28
CA ASN A 142 -0.73 5.49 -0.50
C ASN A 142 -1.93 5.92 -1.35
N ASN A 143 -1.68 6.38 -2.57
CA ASN A 143 -2.73 6.79 -3.52
C ASN A 143 -3.67 5.61 -3.84
N ALA A 144 -3.13 4.43 -4.13
CA ALA A 144 -3.92 3.23 -4.40
C ALA A 144 -4.74 2.79 -3.18
N CYS A 145 -4.17 2.86 -1.97
CA CYS A 145 -4.88 2.54 -0.74
C CYS A 145 -6.04 3.50 -0.48
N GLN A 146 -5.83 4.80 -0.71
CA GLN A 146 -6.87 5.83 -0.56
C GLN A 146 -8.00 5.60 -1.57
N GLU A 147 -7.66 5.42 -2.84
CA GLU A 147 -8.65 5.18 -3.91
C GLU A 147 -9.48 3.93 -3.65
N PHE A 148 -8.83 2.82 -3.28
CA PHE A 148 -9.52 1.57 -2.97
C PHE A 148 -10.42 1.71 -1.75
N THR A 149 -9.93 2.35 -0.68
CA THR A 149 -10.73 2.58 0.54
C THR A 149 -11.96 3.42 0.23
N GLN A 150 -11.78 4.48 -0.57
CA GLN A 150 -12.87 5.35 -0.99
C GLN A 150 -13.89 4.60 -1.86
N HIS A 151 -13.41 3.76 -2.78
CA HIS A 151 -14.27 2.94 -3.63
C HIS A 151 -15.10 1.96 -2.79
N VAL A 152 -14.49 1.21 -1.88
CA VAL A 152 -15.19 0.27 -1.00
C VAL A 152 -16.18 1.00 -0.10
N GLN A 153 -15.81 2.15 0.45
CA GLN A 153 -16.71 2.95 1.28
C GLN A 153 -17.94 3.44 0.49
N ASN A 154 -17.74 3.92 -0.75
CA ASN A 154 -18.82 4.33 -1.63
C ASN A 154 -19.72 3.15 -2.00
N LEU A 155 -19.12 2.01 -2.34
CA LEU A 155 -19.86 0.78 -2.65
C LEU A 155 -20.71 0.31 -1.48
N LEU A 156 -20.16 0.26 -0.27
CA LEU A 156 -20.88 -0.17 0.93
C LEU A 156 -21.99 0.82 1.32
N ARG A 157 -21.77 2.14 1.17
CA ARG A 157 -22.81 3.17 1.35
C ARG A 157 -23.92 3.07 0.32
N GLU A 158 -23.60 2.74 -0.93
CA GLU A 158 -24.60 2.56 -1.96
C GLU A 158 -25.43 1.29 -1.70
N GLN A 159 -24.76 0.21 -1.29
CA GLN A 159 -25.41 -1.03 -0.92
C GLN A 159 -26.27 -0.89 0.35
N SER A 160 -25.88 -0.04 1.31
CA SER A 160 -26.66 0.19 2.53
C SER A 160 -28.03 0.82 2.26
N ARG A 161 -28.28 1.34 1.04
CA ARG A 161 -29.57 1.91 0.61
C ARG A 161 -30.62 0.87 0.22
N THR A 162 -30.19 -0.36 -0.08
CA THR A 162 -31.05 -1.45 -0.56
C THR A 162 -31.00 -2.69 0.31
N ARG A 163 -30.00 -2.81 1.18
CA ARG A 163 -29.91 -3.84 2.21
C ARG A 163 -29.44 -3.23 3.53
N PRO A 164 -29.90 -3.71 4.69
CA PRO A 164 -29.44 -3.18 5.97
C PRO A 164 -27.94 -3.47 6.16
N ILE A 165 -27.12 -2.42 6.17
CA ILE A 165 -25.69 -2.44 6.53
C ILE A 165 -25.48 -1.34 7.56
N SER A 166 -24.96 -1.69 8.73
CA SER A 166 -24.63 -0.75 9.79
C SER A 166 -23.33 -0.02 9.49
N GLN A 167 -23.23 1.24 9.92
CA GLN A 167 -21.98 1.99 9.86
C GLN A 167 -20.82 1.24 10.54
N ARG A 168 -21.08 0.46 11.60
CA ARG A 168 -20.07 -0.37 12.28
C ARG A 168 -19.50 -1.45 11.35
N GLU A 169 -20.31 -2.03 10.47
CA GLU A 169 -19.87 -3.05 9.52
C GLU A 169 -19.05 -2.44 8.37
N ILE A 170 -19.40 -1.24 7.94
CA ILE A 170 -18.62 -0.48 6.97
C ILE A 170 -17.22 -0.22 7.53
N GLN A 171 -17.14 0.31 8.76
CA GLN A 171 -15.85 0.57 9.41
C GLN A 171 -15.05 -0.71 9.60
N ARG A 172 -15.68 -1.81 10.04
CA ARG A 172 -15.00 -3.11 10.19
C ARG A 172 -14.38 -3.61 8.89
N THR A 173 -15.12 -3.51 7.77
CA THR A 173 -14.61 -3.90 6.46
C THR A 173 -13.39 -3.07 6.07
N ILE A 174 -13.45 -1.74 6.27
CA ILE A 174 -12.32 -0.84 6.03
C ILE A 174 -11.11 -1.22 6.90
N THR A 175 -11.31 -1.47 8.20
CA THR A 175 -10.22 -1.90 9.10
C THR A 175 -9.57 -3.20 8.64
N ILE A 176 -10.36 -4.19 8.19
CA ILE A 176 -9.82 -5.45 7.64
C ILE A 176 -8.96 -5.18 6.40
N ILE A 177 -9.43 -4.30 5.51
CA ILE A 177 -8.70 -3.89 4.30
C ILE A 177 -7.39 -3.19 4.68
N SER A 178 -7.41 -2.25 5.62
CA SER A 178 -6.20 -1.55 6.09
C SER A 178 -5.16 -2.53 6.65
N ARG A 179 -5.59 -3.56 7.39
CA ARG A 179 -4.67 -4.62 7.86
C ARG A 179 -4.03 -5.39 6.70
N ARG A 180 -4.74 -5.61 5.60
CA ARG A 180 -4.17 -6.23 4.38
C ARG A 180 -3.19 -5.29 3.69
N PHE A 181 -3.48 -3.99 3.66
CA PHE A 181 -2.55 -2.99 3.12
C PHE A 181 -1.24 -2.90 3.89
N ASN A 182 -1.26 -3.07 5.21
CA ASN A 182 -0.03 -3.10 6.02
C ASN A 182 0.93 -4.21 5.58
N GLN A 183 0.43 -5.37 5.11
CA GLN A 183 1.29 -6.45 4.60
C GLN A 183 2.06 -6.02 3.34
N ILE A 184 1.42 -5.26 2.44
CA ILE A 184 2.06 -4.73 1.23
C ILE A 184 3.09 -3.66 1.60
N GLN A 185 2.77 -2.79 2.56
CA GLN A 185 3.72 -1.79 3.07
C GLN A 185 4.96 -2.45 3.70
N LEU A 186 4.76 -3.54 4.44
CA LEU A 186 5.85 -4.31 5.04
C LEU A 186 6.78 -4.89 3.95
N GLN A 187 6.22 -5.43 2.87
CA GLN A 187 7.00 -5.94 1.74
C GLN A 187 7.83 -4.84 1.05
N LEU A 188 7.25 -3.65 0.87
CA LEU A 188 7.98 -2.50 0.33
C LEU A 188 9.19 -2.17 1.22
N LYS A 189 8.97 -2.05 2.54
CA LYS A 189 10.04 -1.78 3.52
C LYS A 189 11.12 -2.85 3.51
N GLN A 190 10.74 -4.14 3.46
CA GLN A 190 11.70 -5.26 3.36
C GLN A 190 12.59 -5.16 2.12
N SER A 191 11.98 -4.96 0.94
CA SER A 191 12.71 -4.82 -0.32
C SER A 191 13.71 -3.66 -0.28
N THR A 192 13.32 -2.53 0.31
CA THR A 192 14.20 -1.38 0.49
C THR A 192 15.36 -1.67 1.45
N CYS A 193 15.10 -2.32 2.60
CA CYS A 193 16.16 -2.76 3.52
C CYS A 193 17.16 -3.71 2.85
N GLU A 194 16.68 -4.69 2.09
CA GLU A 194 17.53 -5.62 1.35
C GLU A 194 18.41 -4.89 0.32
N ALA A 195 17.85 -3.93 -0.41
CA ALA A 195 18.61 -3.13 -1.36
C ALA A 195 19.74 -2.33 -0.68
N VAL A 196 19.49 -1.75 0.50
CA VAL A 196 20.52 -1.04 1.27
C VAL A 196 21.57 -1.99 1.81
N MET A 197 21.17 -3.17 2.33
CA MET A 197 22.12 -4.18 2.81
C MET A 197 23.05 -4.66 1.69
N ILE A 198 22.52 -4.91 0.48
CA ILE A 198 23.32 -5.30 -0.69
C ILE A 198 24.29 -4.17 -1.07
N LEU A 199 23.84 -2.92 -1.06
CA LEU A 199 24.68 -1.77 -1.37
C LEU A 199 25.85 -1.65 -0.37
N ARG A 200 25.58 -1.84 0.93
CA ARG A 200 26.61 -1.86 1.99
C ARG A 200 27.60 -3.01 1.83
N SER A 201 27.14 -4.24 1.59
CA SER A 201 28.03 -5.40 1.40
C SER A 201 28.98 -5.17 0.24
N ARG A 202 28.47 -4.71 -0.91
CA ARG A 202 29.30 -4.45 -2.10
C ARG A 202 30.34 -3.36 -1.88
N PHE A 203 30.06 -2.39 -1.01
CA PHE A 203 31.01 -1.33 -0.66
C PHE A 203 32.07 -1.82 0.32
N LEU A 204 31.69 -2.64 1.31
CA LEU A 204 32.63 -3.22 2.27
C LEU A 204 33.55 -4.28 1.62
N ASP A 205 33.04 -5.06 0.67
CA ASP A 205 33.82 -6.08 -0.07
C ASP A 205 34.80 -5.47 -1.08
N ALA A 206 34.61 -4.19 -1.47
CA ALA A 206 35.45 -3.48 -2.42
C ALA A 206 36.68 -2.79 -1.79
N ARG A 207 36.81 -2.83 -0.46
CA ARG A 207 37.83 -2.10 0.32
C ARG A 207 38.74 -3.04 1.09
#